data_AF-A0A2G1XM65-F1
#
_entry.id   AF-A0A2G1XM65-F1
#
_cell.length_a   1.000
_cell.length_b   1.000
_cell.length_c   1.000
_cell.angle_alpha   90.00
_cell.angle_beta   90.00
_cell.angle_gamma   90.00
#
_symmetry.space_group_name_H-M   'P 1'
#
loop_
_entity.id
_entity.type
_entity.pdbx_description
1 polymer ?
#
loop_
_entity_poly.entity_id
_entity_poly.type
_entity_poly.pdbx_seq_one_letter_code
_entity_poly.pdbx_strand_id
1 'polypeptide(L)'
;MSAYAARPLPLPAVYGHDTVALAFAAALGEAMAPAEERIDGLDAVLDPWRAPPAFLDWLIRITGARVEPGWPEGLRRKAVDLAPRLAAHRGTPYGLLLEAREIHGWVPPRFALVVDDPAASSPTTTRHPAPDACSPSP
;
A
#
# COMPACT_ATOMS: atom_id res chain seq x y z
N MET A 1 -7.36 25.06 -9.11
CA MET A 1 -6.48 26.12 -8.58
C MET A 1 -5.38 25.41 -7.82
N SER A 2 -4.17 25.39 -8.38
CA SER A 2 -3.01 24.72 -7.77
C SER A 2 -2.66 25.44 -6.46
N ALA A 3 -2.48 24.67 -5.39
CA ALA A 3 -2.09 25.20 -4.08
C ALA A 3 -0.58 25.46 -3.98
N TYR A 4 0.20 25.00 -4.97
CA TYR A 4 1.64 25.22 -5.03
C TYR A 4 1.92 26.56 -5.70
N ALA A 5 2.09 27.61 -4.88
CA ALA A 5 2.74 28.83 -5.35
C ALA A 5 4.18 28.47 -5.71
N ALA A 6 4.56 28.70 -6.97
CA ALA A 6 5.92 28.46 -7.41
C ALA A 6 6.90 29.22 -6.51
N ARG A 7 7.82 28.46 -5.93
CA ARG A 7 8.89 28.98 -5.09
C ARG A 7 10.19 28.96 -5.89
N PRO A 8 11.03 30.00 -5.81
CA PRO A 8 12.37 29.91 -6.37
C PRO A 8 13.14 28.78 -5.67
N LEU A 9 13.98 28.08 -6.45
CA LEU A 9 14.86 27.08 -5.87
C LEU A 9 15.85 27.70 -4.87
N PRO A 10 16.17 27.01 -3.77
CA PRO A 10 17.14 27.52 -2.80
C PRO A 10 18.52 27.59 -3.45
N LEU A 11 19.10 28.79 -3.47
CA LEU A 11 20.45 29.03 -3.96
C LEU A 11 21.43 29.18 -2.79
N PRO A 12 22.69 28.72 -2.94
CA PRO A 12 23.75 29.06 -2.01
C PRO A 12 23.92 30.58 -1.86
N ALA A 13 24.26 31.04 -0.66
CA ALA A 13 24.31 32.47 -0.32
C ALA A 13 25.23 33.31 -1.23
N VAL A 14 26.26 32.70 -1.82
CA VAL A 14 27.17 33.38 -2.78
C VAL A 14 26.44 33.96 -4.01
N TYR A 15 25.29 33.38 -4.39
CA TYR A 15 24.49 33.84 -5.53
C TYR A 15 23.37 34.83 -5.14
N GLY A 16 23.26 35.23 -3.86
CA GLY A 16 22.13 36.02 -3.38
C GLY A 16 22.01 37.43 -3.99
N HIS A 17 23.02 37.89 -4.72
CA HIS A 17 23.06 39.20 -5.37
C HIS A 17 23.17 39.08 -6.91
N ASP A 18 23.26 37.85 -7.42
CA ASP A 18 23.32 37.58 -8.87
C ASP A 18 21.89 37.52 -9.41
N THR A 19 21.50 38.56 -10.13
CA THR A 19 20.15 38.71 -10.69
C THR A 19 19.83 37.66 -11.74
N VAL A 20 20.83 37.14 -12.46
CA VAL A 20 20.63 36.08 -13.47
C VAL A 20 20.40 34.75 -12.77
N ALA A 21 21.21 34.42 -11.76
CA ALA A 21 21.04 33.21 -10.98
C ALA A 21 19.67 33.17 -10.27
N LEU A 22 19.25 34.31 -9.69
CA LEU A 22 17.94 34.44 -9.05
C LEU A 22 16.78 34.28 -10.04
N ALA A 23 16.85 34.91 -11.21
CA ALA A 23 15.83 34.79 -12.25
C ALA A 23 15.73 33.35 -12.79
N PHE A 24 16.88 32.69 -12.99
CA PHE A 24 16.93 31.28 -13.40
C PHE A 24 16.29 30.37 -12.35
N ALA A 25 16.62 30.55 -11.06
CA ALA A 25 16.06 29.74 -9.98
C ALA A 25 14.54 29.94 -9.82
N ALA A 26 14.05 31.15 -10.05
CA ALA A 26 12.61 31.43 -10.10
C ALA A 26 11.94 30.71 -11.28
N ALA A 27 12.48 30.86 -12.49
CA ALA A 27 11.93 30.21 -13.68
C ALA A 27 11.94 28.68 -13.58
N LEU A 28 12.98 28.10 -12.97
CA LEU A 28 13.05 26.66 -12.75
C LEU A 28 12.06 26.20 -11.67
N GLY A 29 11.85 27.00 -10.62
CA GLY A 29 10.81 26.76 -9.62
C GLY A 29 9.41 26.71 -10.23
N GLU A 30 9.08 27.67 -11.10
CA GLU A 30 7.83 27.69 -11.89
C GLU A 30 7.70 26.44 -12.78
N ALA A 31 8.77 26.07 -13.47
CA ALA A 31 8.77 24.89 -14.32
C ALA A 31 8.58 23.57 -13.54
N MET A 32 8.99 23.53 -12.26
CA MET A 32 8.91 22.34 -11.42
C MET A 32 7.63 22.24 -10.59
N ALA A 33 6.92 23.35 -10.34
CA ALA A 33 5.69 23.36 -9.55
C ALA A 33 4.64 22.30 -9.97
N PRO A 34 4.38 22.05 -11.27
CA PRO A 34 3.42 21.01 -11.68
C PRO A 34 3.88 19.57 -11.40
N ALA A 35 5.19 19.35 -11.24
CA ALA A 35 5.74 18.05 -10.86
C ALA A 35 5.66 17.85 -9.35
N GLU A 36 5.99 18.88 -8.56
CA GLU A 36 5.83 18.88 -7.10
C GLU A 36 4.36 18.62 -6.72
N GLU A 37 3.41 19.34 -7.35
CA GLU A 37 1.97 19.15 -7.10
C GLU A 37 1.51 17.71 -7.42
N ARG A 38 2.05 17.09 -8.47
CA ARG A 38 1.73 15.68 -8.78
C ARG A 38 2.31 14.71 -7.75
N ILE A 39 3.49 14.99 -7.21
CA ILE A 39 4.12 14.16 -6.17
C ILE A 39 3.32 14.27 -4.87
N ASP A 40 2.86 15.46 -4.52
CA ASP A 40 2.06 15.67 -3.31
C ASP A 40 0.68 15.00 -3.40
N GLY A 41 0.09 14.92 -4.60
CA GLY A 41 -1.15 14.18 -4.84
C GLY A 41 -0.96 12.68 -5.10
N LEU A 42 0.26 12.14 -4.95
CA LEU A 42 0.57 10.75 -5.30
C LEU A 42 -0.11 9.76 -4.33
N ASP A 43 -0.31 10.15 -3.07
CA ASP A 43 -1.00 9.34 -2.08
C ASP A 43 -2.42 8.93 -2.53
N ALA A 44 -3.14 9.85 -3.17
CA ALA A 44 -4.50 9.63 -3.67
C ALA A 44 -4.57 8.56 -4.77
N VAL A 45 -3.49 8.33 -5.51
CA VAL A 45 -3.42 7.28 -6.55
C VAL A 45 -2.76 6.00 -6.06
N LEU A 46 -2.03 6.03 -4.94
CA LEU A 46 -1.44 4.85 -4.30
C LEU A 46 -2.42 4.13 -3.36
N ASP A 47 -3.40 4.85 -2.79
CA ASP A 47 -4.49 4.24 -2.02
C ASP A 47 -5.48 3.53 -2.97
N PRO A 48 -5.59 2.19 -2.92
CA PRO A 48 -6.46 1.43 -3.80
C PRO A 48 -7.95 1.72 -3.57
N TRP A 49 -8.36 2.40 -2.51
CA TRP A 49 -9.75 2.83 -2.27
C TRP A 49 -10.04 4.24 -2.77
N ARG A 50 -9.02 5.07 -2.98
CA ARG A 50 -9.13 6.42 -3.54
C ARG A 50 -8.77 6.50 -5.01
N ALA A 51 -7.92 5.60 -5.48
CA ALA A 51 -7.43 5.61 -6.84
C ALA A 51 -8.57 5.48 -7.87
N PRO A 52 -8.51 6.20 -9.01
CA PRO A 52 -9.44 5.99 -10.11
C PRO A 52 -9.38 4.55 -10.65
N PRO A 53 -10.49 3.97 -11.15
CA PRO A 53 -10.52 2.58 -11.63
C PRO A 53 -9.48 2.28 -12.72
N ALA A 54 -9.19 3.25 -13.59
CA ALA A 54 -8.18 3.12 -14.66
C ALA A 54 -6.74 2.93 -14.13
N PHE A 55 -6.47 3.32 -12.88
CA PHE A 55 -5.15 3.19 -12.26
C PHE A 55 -4.98 1.83 -11.55
N LEU A 56 -6.07 1.10 -11.34
CA LEU A 56 -6.07 -0.14 -10.58
C LEU A 56 -5.23 -1.24 -11.24
N ASP A 57 -5.24 -1.34 -12.58
CA ASP A 57 -4.42 -2.30 -13.31
C ASP A 57 -2.91 -2.04 -13.14
N TRP A 58 -2.53 -0.76 -13.10
CA TRP A 58 -1.16 -0.38 -12.81
C TRP A 58 -0.78 -0.74 -11.38
N LEU A 59 -1.65 -0.46 -10.41
CA LEU A 59 -1.44 -0.83 -9.00
C LEU A 59 -1.28 -2.35 -8.83
N ILE A 60 -2.13 -3.15 -9.47
CA ILE A 60 -2.03 -4.62 -9.46
C ILE A 60 -0.66 -5.08 -9.95
N ARG A 61 -0.19 -4.51 -11.06
CA ARG A 61 1.10 -4.87 -11.67
C ARG A 61 2.28 -4.52 -10.77
N ILE A 62 2.30 -3.34 -10.14
CA ILE A 62 3.44 -2.92 -9.31
C ILE A 62 3.44 -3.58 -7.93
N THR A 63 2.27 -3.87 -7.38
CA THR A 63 2.15 -4.53 -6.06
C THR A 63 2.29 -6.05 -6.17
N GLY A 64 2.13 -6.61 -7.37
CA GLY A 64 2.07 -8.06 -7.57
C GLY A 64 0.82 -8.70 -6.97
N ALA A 65 -0.26 -7.92 -6.80
CA ALA A 65 -1.53 -8.41 -6.28
C ALA A 65 -2.07 -9.54 -7.18
N ARG A 66 -2.52 -10.63 -6.56
CA ARG A 66 -3.18 -11.73 -7.25
C ARG A 66 -4.65 -11.38 -7.47
N VAL A 67 -5.06 -11.34 -8.72
CA VAL A 67 -6.43 -11.01 -9.12
C VAL A 67 -6.83 -11.92 -10.26
N GLU A 68 -8.06 -12.44 -10.19
CA GLU A 68 -8.55 -13.33 -11.26
C GLU A 68 -9.53 -12.63 -12.21
N PRO A 69 -9.60 -13.06 -13.47
CA PRO A 69 -10.57 -12.55 -14.43
C PRO A 69 -12.00 -12.66 -13.89
N GLY A 70 -12.76 -11.57 -14.02
CA GLY A 70 -14.16 -11.51 -13.57
C GLY A 70 -14.36 -11.09 -12.11
N TRP A 71 -13.30 -10.80 -11.36
CA TRP A 71 -13.44 -10.24 -10.02
C TRP A 71 -14.08 -8.84 -10.04
N PRO A 72 -15.06 -8.57 -9.15
CA PRO A 72 -15.62 -7.24 -9.01
C PRO A 72 -14.54 -6.25 -8.54
N GLU A 73 -14.71 -4.97 -8.90
CA GLU A 73 -13.72 -3.93 -8.61
C GLU A 73 -13.34 -3.85 -7.13
N GLY A 74 -14.32 -3.98 -6.22
CA GLY A 74 -14.07 -3.97 -4.78
C GLY A 74 -13.12 -5.08 -4.32
N LEU A 75 -13.21 -6.28 -4.91
CA LEU A 75 -12.32 -7.40 -4.57
C LEU A 75 -10.91 -7.17 -5.14
N ARG A 76 -10.81 -6.57 -6.33
CA ARG A 76 -9.52 -6.17 -6.93
C ARG A 76 -8.82 -5.11 -6.07
N ARG A 77 -9.56 -4.07 -5.61
CA ARG A 77 -9.03 -3.05 -4.69
C ARG A 77 -8.56 -3.66 -3.37
N LYS A 78 -9.36 -4.58 -2.80
CA LYS A 78 -9.00 -5.32 -1.59
C LYS A 78 -7.73 -6.16 -1.77
N ALA A 79 -7.57 -6.83 -2.92
CA ALA A 79 -6.38 -7.61 -3.22
C ALA A 79 -5.12 -6.74 -3.29
N VAL A 80 -5.22 -5.55 -3.90
CA VAL A 80 -4.12 -4.57 -3.93
C VAL A 80 -3.77 -4.07 -2.53
N ASP A 81 -4.78 -3.73 -1.70
CA ASP A 81 -4.57 -3.28 -0.31
C ASP A 81 -3.87 -4.35 0.55
N LEU A 82 -4.21 -5.62 0.34
CA LEU A 82 -3.63 -6.75 1.08
C LEU A 82 -2.28 -7.21 0.54
N ALA A 83 -1.93 -6.89 -0.72
CA ALA A 83 -0.74 -7.41 -1.38
C ALA A 83 0.56 -7.20 -0.58
N PRO A 84 0.85 -6.02 0.03
CA PRO A 84 2.07 -5.83 0.82
C PRO A 84 2.11 -6.74 2.07
N ARG A 85 0.97 -6.91 2.76
CA ARG A 85 0.88 -7.78 3.94
C ARG A 85 1.05 -9.24 3.55
N LEU A 86 0.42 -9.68 2.46
CA LEU A 86 0.56 -11.05 1.97
C LEU A 86 1.97 -11.35 1.47
N ALA A 87 2.64 -10.36 0.84
CA ALA A 87 4.03 -10.48 0.43
C ALA A 87 4.97 -10.62 1.63
N ALA A 88 4.77 -9.82 2.70
CA ALA A 88 5.57 -9.88 3.92
C ALA A 88 5.41 -11.19 4.71
N HIS A 89 4.25 -11.83 4.61
CA HIS A 89 3.91 -13.07 5.32
C HIS A 89 3.82 -14.29 4.41
N ARG A 90 4.45 -14.24 3.23
CA ARG A 90 4.44 -15.34 2.27
C ARG A 90 5.02 -16.62 2.89
N GLY A 91 4.33 -17.74 2.69
CA GLY A 91 4.76 -19.04 3.21
C GLY A 91 4.48 -19.25 4.71
N THR A 92 3.79 -18.32 5.37
CA THR A 92 3.38 -18.47 6.77
C THR A 92 1.91 -18.90 6.88
N PRO A 93 1.53 -19.63 7.95
CA PRO A 93 0.11 -19.93 8.21
C PRO A 93 -0.75 -18.66 8.31
N TYR A 94 -0.20 -17.57 8.86
CA TYR A 94 -0.88 -16.29 8.97
C TYR A 94 -1.23 -15.70 7.58
N GLY A 95 -0.27 -15.67 6.66
CA GLY A 95 -0.49 -15.17 5.30
C GLY A 95 -1.58 -15.97 4.57
N LEU A 96 -1.55 -17.30 4.70
CA LEU A 96 -2.55 -18.19 4.10
C LEU A 96 -3.95 -17.96 4.69
N LEU A 97 -4.06 -17.87 6.02
CA LEU A 97 -5.33 -17.60 6.70
C LEU A 97 -5.89 -16.23 6.32
N LEU A 98 -5.02 -15.22 6.21
CA LEU A 98 -5.41 -13.87 5.81
C LEU A 98 -5.96 -13.85 4.38
N GLU A 99 -5.28 -14.48 3.42
CA GLU A 99 -5.75 -14.58 2.03
C GLU A 99 -7.08 -15.36 1.94
N ALA A 100 -7.15 -16.53 2.58
CA ALA A 100 -8.35 -17.37 2.60
C ALA A 100 -9.58 -16.61 3.13
N ARG A 101 -9.42 -15.91 4.25
CA ARG A 101 -10.51 -15.15 4.87
C ARG A 101 -10.90 -13.94 4.04
N GLU A 102 -9.92 -13.13 3.65
CA GLU A 102 -10.20 -11.81 3.12
C GLU A 102 -10.54 -11.81 1.63
N ILE A 103 -9.93 -12.70 0.85
CA ILE A 103 -10.14 -12.79 -0.60
C ILE A 103 -11.18 -13.85 -0.94
N HIS A 104 -11.08 -15.02 -0.34
CA HIS A 104 -11.97 -16.15 -0.67
C HIS A 104 -13.19 -16.26 0.24
N GLY A 105 -13.33 -15.38 1.24
CA GLY A 105 -14.45 -15.40 2.19
C GLY A 105 -14.49 -16.67 3.05
N TRP A 106 -13.38 -17.39 3.16
CA TRP A 106 -13.29 -18.60 3.94
C TRP A 106 -13.34 -18.27 5.43
N VAL A 107 -14.39 -18.72 6.10
CA VAL A 107 -14.51 -18.59 7.56
C VAL A 107 -13.83 -19.79 8.19
N PRO A 108 -12.84 -19.60 9.09
CA PRO A 108 -12.18 -20.72 9.73
C PRO A 108 -13.22 -21.52 10.52
N PRO A 109 -13.40 -22.82 10.22
CA PRO A 109 -14.14 -23.70 11.09
C PRO A 109 -13.39 -23.82 12.43
N ARG A 110 -14.07 -24.27 13.49
CA ARG A 110 -13.51 -24.39 14.86
C ARG A 110 -12.24 -25.26 14.99
N PHE A 111 -11.74 -25.86 13.91
CA PHE A 111 -10.55 -26.70 13.91
C PHE A 111 -9.28 -25.94 13.49
N ALA A 112 -8.15 -26.35 14.07
CA ALA A 112 -6.85 -25.76 13.82
C ALA A 112 -6.38 -26.05 12.39
N LEU A 113 -5.85 -25.02 11.71
CA LEU A 113 -5.20 -25.18 10.42
C LEU A 113 -3.85 -25.88 10.64
N VAL A 114 -3.79 -27.16 10.29
CA VAL A 114 -2.54 -27.94 10.29
C VAL A 114 -1.87 -27.66 8.95
N VAL A 115 -0.75 -26.95 8.98
CA VAL A 115 0.14 -26.85 7.82
C VAL A 115 1.08 -28.05 7.89
N ASP A 116 0.74 -29.10 7.14
CA ASP A 116 1.64 -30.24 6.96
C ASP A 116 2.82 -29.79 6.09
N ASP A 117 3.97 -29.58 6.73
CA ASP A 117 5.25 -29.45 6.05
C ASP A 117 5.84 -30.87 5.91
N PRO A 118 5.90 -31.46 4.70
CA PRO A 118 6.44 -32.81 4.52
C PRO A 118 7.94 -32.91 4.83
N ALA A 119 8.65 -31.78 5.00
CA ALA A 119 10.03 -31.73 5.45
C ALA A 119 10.18 -31.54 6.97
N ALA A 120 9.11 -31.19 7.68
CA ALA A 120 9.12 -31.05 9.13
C ALA A 120 8.76 -32.38 9.80
N SER A 121 9.69 -32.96 10.55
CA SER A 121 9.47 -34.17 11.36
C SER A 121 8.56 -33.93 12.58
N SER A 122 7.90 -32.78 12.69
CA SER A 122 6.96 -32.46 13.77
C SER A 122 5.96 -31.39 13.33
N PRO A 123 4.65 -31.56 13.59
CA PRO A 123 3.65 -30.55 13.23
C PRO A 123 3.86 -29.29 14.08
N THR A 124 4.29 -28.21 13.43
CA THR A 124 4.32 -26.88 14.06
C THR A 124 2.88 -26.36 14.15
N THR A 125 2.21 -26.66 15.25
CA THR A 125 0.89 -26.08 15.55
C THR A 125 1.09 -24.64 16.02
N THR A 126 0.92 -23.66 15.14
CA THR A 126 0.76 -22.27 15.56
C THR A 126 -0.64 -22.10 16.15
N ARG A 127 -0.75 -22.14 17.48
CA ARG A 127 -1.97 -21.72 18.18
C ARG A 127 -2.09 -20.20 18.09
N HIS A 128 -3.17 -19.71 17.49
CA HIS A 128 -3.58 -18.32 17.63
C HIS A 128 -4.18 -18.12 19.02
N PRO A 129 -3.71 -17.17 19.85
CA PRO A 129 -4.37 -16.87 21.11
C PRO A 129 -5.80 -16.37 20.83
N ALA A 130 -6.77 -16.93 21.54
CA ALA A 130 -8.16 -16.47 21.47
C ALA A 130 -8.24 -14.99 21.88
N PRO A 131 -9.16 -14.19 21.31
CA PRO A 131 -9.40 -12.85 21.83
C PRO A 131 -9.92 -12.96 23.27
N ASP A 132 -9.21 -12.34 24.20
CA ASP A 132 -9.57 -12.30 25.61
C ASP A 132 -11.02 -11.82 25.76
N ALA A 133 -11.87 -12.71 26.25
CA ALA A 133 -13.20 -12.37 26.68
C ALA A 133 -13.08 -11.50 27.94
N CYS A 134 -13.04 -10.18 27.75
CA CYS A 134 -13.27 -9.23 28.82
C CYS A 134 -14.72 -9.43 29.30
N SER A 135 -14.87 -10.23 30.37
CA SER A 135 -16.12 -10.34 31.10
C SER A 135 -16.17 -9.18 32.10
N PRO A 136 -17.26 -8.40 32.16
CA PRO A 136 -17.46 -7.44 33.24
C PRO A 136 -17.90 -8.21 34.49
N SER A 137 -17.28 -7.91 35.63
CA SER A 137 -17.70 -8.38 36.95
C SER A 137 -18.09 -7.17 37.82
N PRO A 138 -18.96 -7.39 38.83
CA PRO A 138 -20.08 -6.51 39.20
C PRO A 138 -19.72 -5.27 40.02
#